data_AF-A0A1L6ZGZ8-F1
#
_entry.id   AF-A0A1L6ZGZ8-F1
#
_cell.length_a   1.000
_cell.length_b   1.000
_cell.length_c   1.000
_cell.angle_alpha   90.00
_cell.angle_beta   90.00
_cell.angle_gamma   90.00
#
_symmetry.space_group_name_H-M   'P 1'
#
loop_
_entity.id
_entity.type
_entity.pdbx_description
1 polymer ?
#
loop_
_entity_poly.entity_id
_entity_poly.type
_entity_poly.pdbx_seq_one_letter_code
_entity_poly.pdbx_strand_id
1 'polypeptide(L)' 'MRVFRKGEIIVIVFVKSDEVLLVDSETGEIMIRETEGSKDMRISRAVMTCRYADVGGELIYSKG' A
#
# COMPACT_ATOMS: atom_id res chain seq x y z
N MET A 1 5.79 1.48 -15.13
CA MET A 1 6.04 0.55 -14.00
C MET A 1 7.22 1.12 -13.21
N ARG A 2 6.97 1.67 -12.02
CA ARG A 2 8.01 2.31 -11.18
C ARG A 2 8.75 1.21 -10.40
N VAL A 3 10.08 1.25 -10.38
CA VAL A 3 10.95 0.24 -9.73
C VAL A 3 11.34 0.76 -8.35
N PHE A 4 11.03 0.02 -7.30
CA PHE A 4 11.33 0.37 -5.91
C PHE A 4 12.82 0.12 -5.60
N ARG A 5 13.45 1.02 -4.84
CA ARG A 5 14.86 0.88 -4.40
C ARG A 5 14.92 0.49 -2.93
N LYS A 6 15.93 -0.31 -2.60
CA LYS A 6 16.19 -0.81 -1.25
C LYS A 6 16.49 0.33 -0.27
N GLY A 7 15.71 0.42 0.80
CA GLY A 7 16.02 1.23 1.99
C GLY A 7 15.40 2.62 2.10
N GLU A 8 14.61 3.10 1.13
CA GLU A 8 14.23 4.53 1.09
C GLU A 8 12.72 4.84 1.06
N ILE A 9 11.81 3.87 0.92
CA ILE A 9 10.38 4.21 0.72
C ILE A 9 9.54 3.64 1.87
N ILE A 10 8.86 4.53 2.60
CA ILE A 10 7.76 4.15 3.48
C ILE A 10 6.50 4.13 2.61
N VAL A 11 5.86 2.98 2.49
CA VAL A 11 4.59 2.85 1.78
C VAL A 11 3.46 2.90 2.79
N ILE A 12 2.58 3.88 2.65
CA ILE A 12 1.39 3.99 3.50
C ILE A 12 0.26 3.21 2.84
N VAL A 13 -0.30 2.25 3.57
CA VAL A 13 -1.45 1.46 3.14
C VAL A 13 -2.72 2.12 3.68
N PHE A 14 -3.46 2.84 2.84
CA PHE A 14 -4.76 3.40 3.20
C PHE A 14 -5.87 2.41 2.93
N VAL A 15 -6.63 2.07 3.97
CA VAL A 15 -7.77 1.15 3.86
C VAL A 15 -9.07 1.93 3.92
N LYS A 16 -9.83 1.91 2.82
CA LYS A 16 -11.23 2.36 2.75
C LYS A 16 -12.17 1.16 2.71
N SER A 17 -13.48 1.41 2.73
CA SER A 17 -14.49 0.35 2.68
C SER A 17 -14.39 -0.49 1.39
N ASP A 18 -14.10 0.14 0.27
CA ASP A 18 -14.14 -0.41 -1.10
C ASP A 18 -12.79 -0.44 -1.82
N GLU A 19 -11.75 0.23 -1.30
CA GLU A 19 -10.39 0.16 -1.85
C GLU A 19 -9.28 0.11 -0.79
N VAL A 20 -8.11 -0.38 -1.20
CA VAL A 20 -6.83 -0.22 -0.49
C VAL A 20 -5.85 0.48 -1.42
N LEU A 21 -5.16 1.50 -0.92
CA LEU A 21 -4.17 2.28 -1.67
C LEU A 21 -2.79 2.09 -1.05
N LEU A 22 -1.77 1.91 -1.89
CA LEU A 22 -0.37 2.05 -1.49
C LEU A 22 0.11 3.41 -1.99
N VAL A 23 0.59 4.22 -1.05
CA VAL A 23 1.02 5.59 -1.32
C VAL A 23 2.48 5.75 -0.91
N ASP A 24 3.26 6.38 -1.78
CA ASP A 24 4.63 6.77 -1.48
C ASP A 24 4.62 7.88 -0.42
N SER A 25 5.29 7.67 0.73
CA SER A 25 5.25 8.61 1.85
C SER A 25 5.87 9.97 1.56
N GLU A 26 6.83 10.03 0.64
CA GLU A 26 7.57 11.27 0.35
C GLU A 26 6.82 12.15 -0.63
N THR A 27 6.28 11.53 -1.68
CA THR A 27 5.66 12.23 -2.81
C THR A 27 4.14 12.29 -2.70
N GLY A 28 3.53 11.40 -1.92
CA GLY A 28 2.07 11.23 -1.88
C GLY A 28 1.50 10.56 -3.14
N GLU A 29 2.35 10.04 -4.04
CA GLU A 29 1.87 9.36 -5.24
C GLU A 29 1.20 8.02 -4.92
N ILE A 30 0.04 7.77 -5.55
CA ILE A 30 -0.63 6.47 -5.48
C ILE A 30 0.13 5.50 -6.38
N MET A 31 0.73 4.49 -5.77
CA MET A 31 1.52 3.48 -6.46
C MET A 31 0.66 2.31 -6.91
N ILE A 32 -0.25 1.85 -6.03
CA ILE A 32 -1.15 0.73 -6.26
C ILE A 32 -2.53 1.05 -5.70
N ARG A 33 -3.56 0.59 -6.40
CA ARG A 33 -4.96 0.62 -5.99
C ARG A 33 -5.57 -0.77 -6.12
N GLU A 34 -6.04 -1.33 -5.01
CA GLU A 34 -6.70 -2.62 -4.92
C GLU A 34 -8.18 -2.43 -4.58
N THR A 35 -9.07 -2.79 -5.51
CA THR A 35 -10.53 -2.68 -5.36
C THR A 35 -11.25 -4.03 -5.36
N GLU A 36 -10.56 -5.10 -5.73
CA GLU A 36 -11.18 -6.42 -5.89
C GLU A 36 -11.09 -7.29 -4.63
N GLY A 37 -12.17 -8.04 -4.38
CA GLY A 37 -12.28 -9.00 -3.29
C GLY A 37 -12.49 -8.41 -1.90
N SER A 38 -12.41 -9.27 -0.88
CA SER A 38 -12.69 -8.87 0.50
C SER A 38 -11.67 -7.85 1.02
N LYS A 39 -12.08 -7.06 2.01
CA LYS A 39 -11.21 -6.06 2.65
C LYS A 39 -9.89 -6.69 3.15
N ASP A 40 -9.97 -7.84 3.79
CA ASP A 40 -8.80 -8.54 4.33
C ASP A 40 -7.88 -9.06 3.22
N MET A 41 -8.44 -9.49 2.09
CA MET A 41 -7.66 -9.90 0.91
C MET A 41 -6.89 -8.71 0.34
N ARG A 42 -7.54 -7.55 0.19
CA ARG A 42 -6.91 -6.32 -0.29
C ARG A 42 -5.77 -5.86 0.64
N ILE A 43 -6.00 -5.88 1.96
CA ILE A 43 -4.97 -5.57 2.96
C ILE A 43 -3.80 -6.55 2.86
N SER A 44 -4.09 -7.86 2.76
CA SER A 44 -3.05 -8.90 2.66
C SER A 44 -2.17 -8.72 1.43
N ARG A 45 -2.77 -8.41 0.26
CA ARG A 45 -2.02 -8.12 -0.97
C ARG A 45 -1.15 -6.88 -0.81
N ALA A 46 -1.66 -5.81 -0.22
CA ALA A 46 -0.89 -4.59 0.02
C ALA A 46 0.35 -4.84 0.89
N VAL A 47 0.17 -5.53 2.02
CA VAL A 47 1.27 -5.88 2.93
C VAL A 47 2.30 -6.79 2.24
N MET A 48 1.84 -7.77 1.46
CA MET A 48 2.72 -8.66 0.71
C MET A 48 3.52 -7.90 -0.35
N THR A 49 2.92 -6.95 -1.05
CA THR A 49 3.63 -6.12 -2.03
C THR A 49 4.75 -5.31 -1.38
N CYS A 50 4.51 -4.70 -0.21
CA CYS A 50 5.56 -3.99 0.52
C CYS A 50 6.71 -4.92 0.91
N ARG A 51 6.40 -6.15 1.36
CA ARG A 51 7.43 -7.16 1.67
C ARG A 51 8.24 -7.58 0.44
N TYR A 52 7.59 -7.84 -0.69
CA TYR A 52 8.27 -8.24 -1.93
C TYR A 52 9.16 -7.13 -2.50
N ALA A 53 8.76 -5.87 -2.30
CA ALA A 53 9.55 -4.72 -2.73
C ALA A 53 10.70 -4.37 -1.77
N ASP A 54 10.89 -5.10 -0.67
CA ASP A 54 11.88 -4.80 0.38
C ASP A 54 11.76 -3.36 0.91
N VAL A 55 10.51 -2.89 1.09
CA VAL A 55 10.18 -1.55 1.58
C VAL A 55 9.48 -1.60 2.94
N GLY A 56 9.65 -0.55 3.74
CA GLY A 56 8.90 -0.38 4.99
C GLY A 56 7.45 -0.02 4.69
N GLY A 57 6.50 -0.70 5.33
CA GLY A 57 5.07 -0.43 5.15
C GLY A 57 4.40 -0.05 6.47
N GLU A 58 3.68 1.08 6.49
CA GLU A 58 2.82 1.46 7.61
C GLU A 58 1.35 1.33 7.20
N LEU A 59 0.56 0.61 8.00
CA LEU A 59 -0.86 0.39 7.73
C LEU A 59 -1.69 1.45 8.44
N ILE A 60 -2.38 2.30 7.67
CA ILE A 60 -3.23 3.37 8.19
C ILE A 60 -4.69 3.06 7.84
N TYR A 61 -5.50 2.94 8.89
CA TYR A 61 -6.94 2.79 8.76
C TYR A 61 -7.60 4.17 8.75
N SER A 62 -8.14 4.57 7.59
CA SER A 62 -9.01 5.73 7.52
C SER A 62 -10.45 5.26 7.71
N LYS A 63 -11.09 5.74 8.78
CA LYS A 63 -12.52 5.53 8.98
C LYS A 63 -13.24 6.56 8.10
N GLY A 64 -13.76 6.10 6.96
CA GLY A 64 -14.79 6.82 6.22
C GLY A 64 -16.10 6.82 6.99
#